data_AF-A0A534S4N1-F1
#
_entry.id   AF-A0A534S4N1-F1
#
_cell.length_a   1.000
_cell.length_b   1.000
_cell.length_c   1.000
_cell.angle_alpha   90.00
_cell.angle_beta   90.00
_cell.angle_gamma   90.00
#
_symmetry.space_group_name_H-M   'P 1'
#
loop_
_entity.id
_entity.type
_entity.pdbx_description
1 polymer ?
#
loop_
_entity_poly.entity_id
_entity_poly.type
_entity_poly.pdbx_seq_one_letter_code
_entity_poly.pdbx_strand_id
1 'polypeptide(L)'
;GLAVRGLYGEGTEAMGNLFQISNQTTLGEKEDEIISRLSKVIETIIEKEHDARQVLIQKKSNTLWDQIGRAYGVLTYAHAMTSKEALNLLSIIKLGVDLGAFPEDRRLPIDELFIDTQPAHLQKSSQQKLNAEERDHLRAESKLARESGNGAAASPSEHE
;
A
#
# COMPACT_ATOMS: atom_id res chain seq x y z
N GLY A 1 -16.68 -20.68 -9.10
CA GLY A 1 -15.61 -19.82 -9.69
C GLY A 1 -15.13 -18.80 -8.67
N LEU A 2 -13.96 -18.22 -8.85
CA LEU A 2 -13.44 -17.10 -8.03
C LEU A 2 -13.53 -15.79 -8.82
N ALA A 3 -13.86 -14.70 -8.15
CA ALA A 3 -13.79 -13.35 -8.68
C ALA A 3 -12.54 -12.64 -8.16
N VAL A 4 -11.90 -11.85 -9.00
CA VAL A 4 -10.81 -10.95 -8.60
C VAL A 4 -11.15 -9.56 -9.10
N ARG A 5 -11.05 -8.55 -8.22
CA ARG A 5 -11.26 -7.14 -8.57
C ARG A 5 -10.31 -6.25 -7.78
N GLY A 6 -10.04 -5.05 -8.28
CA GLY A 6 -9.37 -4.01 -7.51
C GLY A 6 -10.20 -3.63 -6.28
N LEU A 7 -9.52 -3.41 -5.15
CA LEU A 7 -10.18 -2.95 -3.92
C LEU A 7 -10.53 -1.45 -4.00
N TYR A 8 -9.62 -0.68 -4.60
CA TYR A 8 -9.78 0.75 -4.85
C TYR A 8 -9.73 1.02 -6.36
N GLY A 9 -10.53 2.00 -6.79
CA GLY A 9 -10.69 2.36 -8.21
C GLY A 9 -12.09 2.05 -8.73
N GLU A 10 -12.34 2.41 -9.99
CA GLU A 10 -13.59 2.12 -10.68
C GLU A 10 -13.40 0.99 -11.70
N GLY A 11 -14.39 0.09 -11.78
CA GLY A 11 -14.34 -1.04 -12.71
C GLY A 11 -13.27 -2.08 -12.38
N THR A 12 -12.32 -2.27 -13.28
CA THR A 12 -11.23 -3.27 -13.18
C THR A 12 -9.89 -2.68 -12.71
N GLU A 13 -9.81 -1.37 -12.48
CA GLU A 13 -8.59 -0.73 -11.98
C GLU A 13 -8.33 -1.16 -10.53
N ALA A 14 -7.08 -1.49 -10.21
CA ALA A 14 -6.63 -1.85 -8.86
C ALA A 14 -5.61 -0.81 -8.36
N MET A 15 -6.12 0.32 -7.86
CA MET A 15 -5.27 1.38 -7.33
C MET A 15 -4.48 0.90 -6.10
N GLY A 16 -3.19 1.24 -6.05
CA GLY A 16 -2.30 0.78 -4.98
C GLY A 16 -1.98 -0.72 -4.99
N ASN A 17 -2.27 -1.43 -6.08
CA ASN A 17 -2.08 -2.88 -6.19
C ASN A 17 -2.83 -3.69 -5.10
N LEU A 18 -3.96 -3.17 -4.61
CA LEU A 18 -4.83 -3.89 -3.67
C LEU A 18 -5.93 -4.61 -4.42
N PHE A 19 -6.07 -5.90 -4.15
CA PHE A 19 -7.04 -6.79 -4.80
C PHE A 19 -7.96 -7.43 -3.77
N GLN A 20 -9.22 -7.56 -4.14
CA GLN A 20 -10.19 -8.40 -3.43
C GLN A 20 -10.42 -9.67 -4.24
N ILE A 21 -10.29 -10.81 -3.56
CA ILE A 21 -10.61 -12.13 -4.09
C ILE A 21 -11.83 -12.66 -3.35
N SER A 22 -12.85 -13.11 -4.08
CA SER A 22 -14.09 -13.63 -3.48
C SER A 22 -14.60 -14.88 -4.18
N ASN A 23 -15.39 -15.69 -3.47
CA ASN A 23 -16.15 -16.76 -4.11
C ASN A 23 -17.29 -16.18 -4.96
N GLN A 24 -17.58 -16.81 -6.09
CA GLN A 24 -18.78 -16.53 -6.90
C GLN A 24 -19.87 -17.59 -6.73
N THR A 25 -19.49 -18.79 -6.31
CA THR A 25 -20.43 -19.91 -6.11
C THR A 25 -20.91 -19.89 -4.67
N THR A 26 -22.23 -19.95 -4.49
CA THR A 26 -22.89 -19.87 -3.18
C THR A 26 -23.81 -21.06 -2.93
N LEU A 27 -24.62 -21.46 -3.91
CA LEU A 27 -25.56 -22.58 -3.78
C LEU A 27 -24.91 -23.90 -4.21
N GLY A 28 -25.12 -24.97 -3.43
CA GLY A 28 -24.72 -26.33 -3.79
C GLY A 28 -23.29 -26.72 -3.37
N GLU A 29 -22.57 -25.85 -2.68
CA GLU A 29 -21.28 -26.14 -2.04
C GLU A 29 -21.40 -25.80 -0.54
N LYS A 30 -20.74 -26.58 0.32
CA LYS A 30 -20.67 -26.24 1.76
C LYS A 30 -19.72 -25.07 1.99
N GLU A 31 -19.96 -24.25 3.00
CA GLU A 31 -19.10 -23.12 3.35
C GLU A 31 -17.65 -23.55 3.60
N ASP A 32 -17.44 -24.69 4.27
CA ASP A 32 -16.10 -25.24 4.52
C ASP A 32 -15.35 -25.58 3.22
N GLU A 33 -16.06 -26.09 2.20
CA GLU A 33 -15.48 -26.40 0.90
C GLU A 33 -15.14 -25.11 0.13
N ILE A 34 -16.01 -24.10 0.22
CA ILE A 34 -15.79 -22.78 -0.37
C ILE A 34 -14.54 -22.14 0.24
N ILE A 35 -14.43 -22.13 1.57
CA ILE A 35 -13.29 -21.57 2.30
C ILE A 35 -12.02 -22.35 1.95
N SER A 36 -12.05 -23.69 1.98
CA SER A 36 -10.90 -24.53 1.65
C SER A 36 -10.36 -24.24 0.24
N ARG A 37 -11.25 -24.10 -0.75
CA ARG A 37 -10.86 -23.77 -2.12
C ARG A 37 -10.28 -22.36 -2.21
N LEU A 38 -10.89 -21.38 -1.56
CA LEU A 38 -10.43 -20.00 -1.57
C LEU A 38 -9.03 -19.88 -0.93
N SER A 39 -8.81 -20.51 0.22
CA SER A 39 -7.52 -20.52 0.93
C SER A 39 -6.39 -21.08 0.06
N LYS A 40 -6.61 -22.22 -0.61
CA LYS A 40 -5.59 -22.82 -1.51
C LYS A 40 -5.16 -21.87 -2.63
N VAL A 41 -6.10 -21.13 -3.19
CA VAL A 41 -5.79 -20.15 -4.24
C VAL A 41 -5.04 -18.95 -3.66
N ILE A 42 -5.45 -18.46 -2.50
CA ILE A 42 -4.75 -17.37 -1.80
C ILE A 42 -3.30 -17.77 -1.47
N GLU A 43 -3.08 -18.98 -0.94
CA GLU A 43 -1.74 -19.51 -0.66
C GLU A 43 -0.86 -19.52 -1.92
N THR A 44 -1.39 -20.01 -3.04
CA THR A 44 -0.67 -20.00 -4.32
C THR A 44 -0.30 -18.56 -4.75
N ILE A 45 -1.20 -17.59 -4.55
CA ILE A 45 -0.95 -16.19 -4.90
C ILE A 45 0.14 -15.59 -4.01
N ILE A 46 0.10 -15.88 -2.69
CA ILE A 46 1.13 -15.43 -1.74
C ILE A 46 2.50 -15.96 -2.16
N GLU A 47 2.61 -17.25 -2.49
CA GLU A 47 3.86 -17.85 -2.96
C GLU A 47 4.39 -17.16 -4.22
N LYS A 48 3.52 -16.94 -5.22
CA LYS A 48 3.90 -16.28 -6.47
C LYS A 48 4.31 -14.82 -6.29
N GLU A 49 3.67 -14.12 -5.36
CA GLU A 49 4.01 -12.75 -5.00
C GLU A 49 5.38 -12.68 -4.33
N HIS A 50 5.65 -13.59 -3.39
CA HIS A 50 6.96 -13.70 -2.73
C HIS A 50 8.07 -14.01 -3.75
N ASP A 51 7.87 -14.99 -4.63
CA ASP A 51 8.80 -15.31 -5.72
C ASP A 51 9.07 -14.08 -6.62
N ALA A 52 8.03 -13.32 -6.95
CA ALA A 52 8.15 -12.12 -7.77
C ALA A 52 8.98 -11.04 -7.07
N ARG A 53 8.83 -10.85 -5.75
CA ARG A 53 9.70 -9.95 -4.98
C ARG A 53 11.16 -10.36 -5.05
N GLN A 54 11.46 -11.65 -4.87
CA GLN A 54 12.84 -12.15 -4.94
C GLN A 54 13.45 -11.90 -6.32
N VAL A 55 12.70 -12.16 -7.39
CA VAL A 55 13.15 -11.87 -8.76
C VAL A 55 13.39 -10.38 -8.97
N LEU A 56 12.54 -9.51 -8.41
CA LEU A 56 12.69 -8.05 -8.52
C LEU A 56 13.96 -7.57 -7.81
N ILE A 57 14.23 -8.07 -6.61
CA ILE A 57 15.46 -7.75 -5.85
C ILE A 57 16.70 -8.22 -6.62
N GLN A 58 16.71 -9.45 -7.11
CA GLN A 58 17.88 -10.02 -7.79
C GLN A 58 18.17 -9.34 -9.13
N LYS A 59 17.14 -9.02 -9.91
CA LYS A 59 17.32 -8.52 -11.29
C LYS A 59 17.27 -7.00 -11.41
N LYS A 60 16.61 -6.30 -10.48
CA LYS A 60 16.31 -4.87 -10.57
C LYS A 60 16.48 -4.13 -9.25
N SER A 61 17.39 -4.58 -8.37
CA SER A 61 17.62 -4.01 -7.03
C SER A 61 17.71 -2.47 -7.03
N ASN A 62 18.61 -1.90 -7.85
CA ASN A 62 18.81 -0.44 -7.88
C ASN A 62 17.55 0.32 -8.30
N THR A 63 16.79 -0.22 -9.25
CA THR A 63 15.52 0.40 -9.69
C THR A 63 14.47 0.30 -8.59
N LEU A 64 14.39 -0.83 -7.89
CA LEU A 64 13.46 -1.02 -6.77
C LEU A 64 13.77 -0.04 -5.62
N TRP A 65 15.04 0.07 -5.22
CA TRP A 65 15.45 1.00 -4.16
C TRP A 65 15.26 2.46 -4.55
N ASP A 66 15.54 2.85 -5.80
CA ASP A 66 15.23 4.19 -6.31
C ASP A 66 13.72 4.48 -6.29
N GLN A 67 12.88 3.50 -6.67
CA GLN A 67 11.43 3.64 -6.61
C GLN A 67 10.92 3.83 -5.17
N ILE A 68 11.44 3.04 -4.21
CA ILE A 68 11.10 3.19 -2.79
C ILE A 68 11.52 4.56 -2.27
N GLY A 69 12.75 4.99 -2.57
CA GLY A 69 13.27 6.30 -2.16
C GLY A 69 12.47 7.46 -2.76
N ARG A 70 12.08 7.38 -4.03
CA ARG A 70 11.21 8.38 -4.68
C ARG A 70 9.83 8.41 -4.07
N ALA A 71 9.21 7.25 -3.85
CA ALA A 71 7.90 7.19 -3.23
C ALA A 71 7.92 7.82 -1.83
N TYR A 72 8.97 7.53 -1.06
CA TYR A 72 9.19 8.12 0.24
C TYR A 72 9.36 9.64 0.15
N GLY A 73 10.21 10.13 -0.76
CA GLY A 73 10.41 11.56 -0.96
C GLY A 73 9.12 12.30 -1.33
N VAL A 74 8.33 11.76 -2.26
CA VAL A 74 7.06 12.38 -2.66
C VAL A 74 6.06 12.37 -1.51
N LEU A 75 5.87 11.24 -0.82
CA LEU A 75 4.99 11.16 0.34
C LEU A 75 5.44 12.06 1.51
N THR A 76 6.73 12.39 1.57
CA THR A 76 7.31 13.25 2.61
C THR A 76 7.16 14.74 2.30
N TYR A 77 7.37 15.14 1.05
CA TYR A 77 7.54 16.55 0.69
C TYR A 77 6.46 17.10 -0.26
N ALA A 78 5.54 16.26 -0.77
CA ALA A 78 4.47 16.75 -1.61
C ALA A 78 3.56 17.72 -0.83
N HIS A 79 3.06 18.74 -1.52
CA HIS A 79 2.11 19.70 -0.96
C HIS A 79 0.66 19.42 -1.39
N ALA A 80 0.47 18.60 -2.42
CA ALA A 80 -0.83 18.14 -2.89
C ALA A 80 -0.64 16.76 -3.52
N MET A 81 -1.61 15.87 -3.33
CA MET A 81 -1.53 14.51 -3.84
C MET A 81 -2.92 13.94 -4.07
N THR A 82 -3.15 13.41 -5.27
CA THR A 82 -4.44 12.78 -5.61
C THR A 82 -4.60 11.44 -4.88
N SER A 83 -5.84 10.93 -4.79
CA SER A 83 -6.09 9.62 -4.16
C SER A 83 -5.34 8.48 -4.86
N LYS A 84 -5.33 8.49 -6.20
CA LYS A 84 -4.67 7.46 -7.02
C LYS A 84 -3.16 7.48 -6.81
N GLU A 85 -2.57 8.68 -6.80
CA GLU A 85 -1.14 8.86 -6.56
C GLU A 85 -0.75 8.37 -5.16
N ALA A 86 -1.48 8.80 -4.12
CA ALA A 86 -1.21 8.36 -2.75
C ALA A 86 -1.26 6.84 -2.60
N LEU A 87 -2.30 6.19 -3.12
CA LEU A 87 -2.42 4.73 -3.06
C LEU A 87 -1.27 4.01 -3.75
N ASN A 88 -0.83 4.50 -4.90
CA ASN A 88 0.29 3.91 -5.63
C ASN A 88 1.62 4.10 -4.88
N LEU A 89 1.87 5.27 -4.31
CA LEU A 89 3.09 5.53 -3.54
C LEU A 89 3.10 4.75 -2.22
N LEU A 90 1.97 4.69 -1.52
CA LEU A 90 1.81 3.88 -0.30
C LEU A 90 2.04 2.39 -0.59
N SER A 91 1.61 1.88 -1.74
CA SER A 91 1.89 0.51 -2.19
C SER A 91 3.39 0.22 -2.30
N ILE A 92 4.15 1.16 -2.88
CA ILE A 92 5.61 1.04 -2.99
C ILE A 92 6.26 1.11 -1.59
N ILE A 93 5.78 1.99 -0.71
CA ILE A 93 6.27 2.09 0.66
C ILE A 93 5.98 0.81 1.45
N LYS A 94 4.78 0.24 1.31
CA LYS A 94 4.42 -1.04 1.94
C LYS A 94 5.35 -2.17 1.48
N LEU A 95 5.65 -2.25 0.18
CA LEU A 95 6.66 -3.17 -0.33
C LEU A 95 8.02 -2.90 0.32
N GLY A 96 8.44 -1.64 0.44
CA GLY A 96 9.66 -1.27 1.13
C GLY A 96 9.71 -1.75 2.59
N VAL A 97 8.63 -1.59 3.35
CA VAL A 97 8.53 -2.10 4.73
C VAL A 97 8.72 -3.60 4.78
N ASP A 98 8.01 -4.33 3.92
CA ASP A 98 8.07 -5.79 3.90
C ASP A 98 9.46 -6.32 3.46
N LEU A 99 10.22 -5.50 2.74
CA LEU A 99 11.61 -5.78 2.35
C LEU A 99 12.64 -5.29 3.37
N GLY A 100 12.21 -4.72 4.50
CA GLY A 100 13.10 -4.23 5.55
C GLY A 100 13.76 -2.88 5.27
N ALA A 101 13.22 -2.09 4.32
CA ALA A 101 13.71 -0.75 4.02
C ALA A 101 13.44 0.26 5.15
N PHE A 102 12.42 -0.01 5.97
CA PHE A 102 11.95 0.83 7.05
C PHE A 102 11.83 -0.01 8.34
N PRO A 103 11.88 0.62 9.53
CA PRO A 103 11.65 -0.08 10.78
C PRO A 103 10.24 -0.71 10.87
N GLU A 104 10.12 -1.84 11.57
CA GLU A 104 8.85 -2.59 11.69
C GLU A 104 7.73 -1.80 12.37
N ASP A 105 8.06 -0.84 13.24
CA ASP A 105 7.06 0.04 13.87
C ASP A 105 6.32 0.95 12.88
N ARG A 106 6.83 1.08 11.64
CA ARG A 106 6.17 1.82 10.56
C ARG A 106 5.12 1.02 9.82
N ARG A 107 5.07 -0.31 9.97
CA ARG A 107 4.12 -1.17 9.23
C ARG A 107 2.66 -0.76 9.47
N LEU A 108 2.24 -0.67 10.73
CA LEU A 108 0.86 -0.31 11.08
C LEU A 108 0.48 1.12 10.66
N PRO A 109 1.29 2.16 10.96
CA PRO A 109 1.01 3.51 10.46
C PRO A 109 0.85 3.59 8.93
N ILE A 110 1.66 2.86 8.17
CA ILE A 110 1.57 2.82 6.71
C ILE A 110 0.26 2.14 6.25
N ASP A 111 -0.13 1.03 6.90
CA ASP A 111 -1.38 0.33 6.62
C ASP A 111 -2.60 1.23 6.90
N GLU A 112 -2.58 2.00 7.98
CA GLU A 112 -3.65 2.95 8.34
C GLU A 112 -3.83 4.05 7.29
N LEU A 113 -2.73 4.53 6.67
CA LEU A 113 -2.84 5.58 5.66
C LEU A 113 -3.58 5.17 4.39
N PHE A 114 -3.67 3.88 4.05
CA PHE A 114 -4.53 3.44 2.95
C PHE A 114 -6.01 3.79 3.19
N ILE A 115 -6.41 3.86 4.46
CA ILE A 115 -7.77 4.19 4.89
C ILE A 115 -7.90 5.70 5.12
N ASP A 116 -6.98 6.29 5.87
CA ASP A 116 -7.07 7.70 6.30
C ASP A 116 -6.95 8.69 5.14
N THR A 117 -6.22 8.33 4.08
CA THR A 117 -6.07 9.15 2.88
C THR A 117 -7.29 9.09 1.93
N GLN A 118 -8.28 8.24 2.22
CA GLN A 118 -9.49 8.14 1.38
C GLN A 118 -10.35 9.40 1.49
N PRO A 119 -11.02 9.82 0.40
CA PRO A 119 -11.80 11.06 0.38
C PRO A 119 -12.82 11.20 1.52
N ALA A 120 -13.53 10.12 1.86
CA ALA A 120 -14.54 10.14 2.92
C ALA A 120 -13.93 10.24 4.33
N HIS A 121 -12.75 9.65 4.54
CA HIS A 121 -12.03 9.71 5.82
C HIS A 121 -11.42 11.10 6.03
N LEU A 122 -10.85 11.70 4.99
CA LEU A 122 -10.41 13.10 4.99
C LEU A 122 -11.58 14.06 5.24
N GLN A 123 -12.73 13.82 4.60
CA GLN A 123 -13.93 14.62 4.83
C GLN A 123 -14.47 14.48 6.26
N LYS A 124 -14.41 13.28 6.84
CA LYS A 124 -14.88 13.02 8.21
C LYS A 124 -13.94 13.59 9.27
N SER A 125 -12.63 13.54 9.04
CA SER A 125 -11.62 14.11 9.95
C SER A 125 -11.59 15.64 9.89
N SER A 126 -11.99 16.23 8.76
CA SER A 126 -12.22 17.66 8.64
C SER A 126 -13.54 18.10 9.28
N GLN A 127 -13.52 19.24 9.97
CA GLN A 127 -14.72 19.87 10.52
C GLN A 127 -15.50 20.71 9.48
N GLN A 128 -15.01 20.77 8.24
CA GLN A 128 -15.59 21.54 7.14
C GLN A 128 -15.72 20.71 5.88
N LYS A 129 -16.65 21.10 5.00
CA LYS A 129 -16.82 20.49 3.68
C LYS A 129 -15.60 20.80 2.82
N LEU A 130 -14.93 19.76 2.33
CA LEU A 130 -13.73 19.89 1.52
C LEU A 130 -14.07 19.75 0.04
N ASN A 131 -13.52 20.64 -0.79
CA ASN A 131 -13.45 20.47 -2.23
C ASN A 131 -12.35 19.45 -2.62
N ALA A 132 -12.18 19.19 -3.92
CA ALA A 132 -11.20 18.19 -4.38
C ALA A 132 -9.74 18.60 -4.08
N GLU A 133 -9.40 19.86 -4.35
CA GLU A 133 -8.06 20.41 -4.14
C GLU A 133 -7.70 20.45 -2.65
N GLU A 134 -8.62 20.87 -1.79
CA GLU A 134 -8.44 20.86 -0.33
C GLU A 134 -8.21 19.44 0.21
N ARG A 135 -8.87 18.42 -0.35
CA ARG A 135 -8.61 17.03 0.00
C ARG A 135 -7.22 16.58 -0.43
N ASP A 136 -6.77 17.00 -1.61
CA ASP A 136 -5.45 16.63 -2.12
C ASP A 136 -4.32 17.28 -1.30
N HIS A 137 -4.51 18.52 -0.85
CA HIS A 137 -3.63 19.16 0.12
C HIS A 137 -3.65 18.45 1.47
N LEU A 138 -4.82 18.21 2.05
CA LEU A 138 -4.94 17.54 3.35
C LEU A 138 -4.37 16.11 3.32
N ARG A 139 -4.51 15.42 2.19
CA ARG A 139 -3.90 14.10 1.97
C ARG A 139 -2.38 14.15 2.05
N ALA A 140 -1.78 15.14 1.38
CA ALA A 140 -0.34 15.35 1.41
C ALA A 140 0.17 15.75 2.80
N GLU A 141 -0.68 16.37 3.63
CA GLU A 141 -0.33 16.67 5.03
C GLU A 141 -0.46 15.47 5.99
N SER A 142 -1.04 14.34 5.56
CA SER A 142 -1.22 13.17 6.43
C SER A 142 0.13 12.63 6.95
N LYS A 143 0.11 12.12 8.19
CA LYS A 143 1.25 12.06 9.14
C LYS A 143 2.53 11.32 8.70
N LEU A 144 2.54 10.57 7.59
CA LEU A 144 3.80 10.05 7.04
C LEU A 144 4.73 11.20 6.60
N ALA A 145 4.17 12.33 6.18
CA ALA A 145 4.92 13.39 5.55
C ALA A 145 5.86 14.18 6.49
N ARG A 146 5.53 14.23 7.78
CA ARG A 146 6.17 15.17 8.72
C ARG A 146 6.96 14.52 9.84
N GLU A 147 6.63 13.28 10.24
CA GLU A 147 7.26 12.63 11.39
C GLU A 147 8.45 11.72 11.03
N SER A 148 8.68 11.44 9.75
CA SER A 148 9.81 10.61 9.29
C SER A 148 11.12 11.39 9.14
N GLY A 149 11.07 12.73 9.21
CA GLY A 149 12.26 13.60 9.24
C GLY A 149 13.01 13.62 10.58
N ASN A 150 12.52 12.92 11.61
CA ASN A 150 13.15 12.88 12.93
C ASN A 150 13.72 11.49 13.29
N GLY A 151 13.62 10.51 12.39
CA GLY A 151 14.26 9.19 12.51
C GLY A 151 15.52 9.15 11.66
N ALA A 152 16.66 9.41 12.30
CA ALA A 152 17.98 9.50 11.70
C ALA A 152 18.27 8.42 10.65
N ALA A 153 18.88 8.84 9.54
CA ALA A 153 19.74 8.00 8.73
C ALA A 153 20.83 7.43 9.65
N ALA A 154 20.66 6.19 10.10
CA ALA A 154 21.75 5.43 10.69
C ALA A 154 22.76 5.16 9.58
N SER A 155 23.90 5.85 9.65
CA SER A 155 25.09 5.55 8.87
C SER A 155 25.55 4.12 9.22
N PRO A 156 26.10 3.36 8.26
CA PRO A 156 26.74 2.09 8.58
C PRO A 156 27.94 2.39 9.47
N SER A 157 27.96 1.81 10.68
CA SER A 157 29.13 1.83 11.54
C SER A 157 30.30 1.16 10.82
N GLU A 158 31.34 1.95 10.54
CA GLU A 158 32.66 1.44 10.18
C GLU A 158 33.17 0.60 11.36
N HIS A 159 33.36 -0.70 11.12
CA HIS A 159 34.14 -1.56 12.00
C HIS A 159 35.59 -1.50 11.52
N GLU A 160 36.43 -0.78 12.26
CA GLU A 160 37.85 -1.11 12.46
C GLU A 160 38.01 -1.91 13.76
#